data_AF-A0A853EKF9-F1
#
_entry.id   AF-A0A853EKF9-F1
#
_cell.length_a   1.000
_cell.length_b   1.000
_cell.length_c   1.000
_cell.angle_alpha   90.00
_cell.angle_beta   90.00
_cell.angle_gamma   90.00
#
_symmetry.space_group_name_H-M   'P 1'
#
loop_
_entity.id
_entity.type
_entity.pdbx_description
1 polymer ?
#
loop_
_entity_poly.entity_id
_entity_poly.type
_entity_poly.pdbx_seq_one_letter_code
_entity_poly.pdbx_strand_id
1 'polypeptide(L)'
;MKKSKGSHILLFRKADGSVDKRIFMRMYGPVIIAIAVMVSVALFIFYSTVIYDSRKDIPQAPFLHDRYLLHNPRDVTSEMCGSALPCRWASTSDEATVMMFESKDDAKEAASTLPDAQRSNWIVVSFHSNQLTEQEKAEFMKWVNGIWHSDDAWFD
;
A
#
# COMPACT_ATOMS: atom_id res chain seq x y z
N MET A 1 -35.07 -1.30 91.67
CA MET A 1 -33.97 -1.38 90.68
C MET A 1 -34.17 -2.60 89.80
N LYS A 2 -34.46 -2.43 88.50
CA LYS A 2 -34.31 -3.49 87.48
C LYS A 2 -33.99 -2.78 86.15
N LYS A 3 -32.85 -3.15 85.56
CA LYS A 3 -32.09 -2.40 84.54
C LYS A 3 -32.13 -3.16 83.21
N SER A 4 -32.10 -2.40 82.11
CA SER A 4 -31.62 -2.74 80.75
C SER A 4 -32.49 -3.69 79.91
N LYS A 5 -33.23 -3.22 78.89
CA LYS A 5 -32.84 -2.82 77.51
C LYS A 5 -32.22 -3.96 76.68
N GLY A 6 -32.96 -4.43 75.68
CA GLY A 6 -32.48 -5.23 74.56
C GLY A 6 -33.15 -4.75 73.27
N SER A 7 -32.42 -3.95 72.49
CA SER A 7 -32.83 -3.50 71.15
C SER A 7 -32.70 -4.65 70.16
N HIS A 8 -33.80 -4.98 69.48
CA HIS A 8 -33.79 -5.88 68.33
C HIS A 8 -33.17 -5.17 67.13
N ILE A 9 -31.96 -5.57 66.76
CA ILE A 9 -31.28 -5.17 65.52
C ILE A 9 -31.85 -6.03 64.39
N LEU A 10 -32.65 -5.40 63.52
CA LEU A 10 -33.07 -5.94 62.23
C LEU A 10 -31.86 -5.94 61.28
N LEU A 11 -31.25 -7.11 61.08
CA LEU A 11 -30.23 -7.30 60.04
C LEU A 11 -30.90 -7.40 58.68
N PHE A 12 -30.93 -6.28 57.95
CA PHE A 12 -31.17 -6.27 56.50
C PHE A 12 -29.98 -6.95 55.80
N ARG A 13 -30.17 -8.20 55.39
CA ARG A 13 -29.22 -8.94 54.56
C ARG A 13 -29.24 -8.34 53.15
N LYS A 14 -28.25 -7.49 52.85
CA LYS A 14 -28.02 -6.93 51.52
C LYS A 14 -27.70 -8.09 50.56
N ALA A 15 -28.48 -8.22 49.50
CA ALA A 15 -28.21 -9.17 48.42
C ALA A 15 -27.01 -8.66 47.62
N ASP A 16 -25.81 -9.15 47.93
CA ASP A 16 -24.63 -8.91 47.10
C ASP A 16 -24.70 -9.81 45.87
N GLY A 17 -25.34 -9.30 44.81
CA GLY A 17 -25.20 -9.78 43.43
C GLY A 17 -23.81 -9.47 42.88
N SER A 18 -22.74 -9.87 43.58
CA SER A 18 -21.37 -9.78 43.10
C SER A 18 -21.17 -10.90 42.07
N VAL A 19 -21.52 -10.61 40.81
CA VAL A 19 -21.06 -11.40 39.67
C VAL A 19 -19.54 -11.46 39.76
N ASP A 20 -19.02 -12.63 40.11
CA ASP A 20 -17.60 -12.85 40.37
C ASP A 20 -16.82 -12.57 39.09
N LYS A 21 -16.14 -11.41 39.05
CA LYS A 21 -15.32 -10.96 37.92
C LYS A 21 -14.31 -12.05 37.49
N ARG A 22 -13.92 -12.95 38.39
CA ARG A 22 -13.02 -14.08 38.08
C ARG A 22 -13.66 -15.15 37.18
N ILE A 23 -14.97 -15.33 37.24
CA ILE A 23 -15.69 -16.29 36.39
C ILE A 23 -15.89 -15.71 34.99
N PHE A 24 -16.25 -14.43 34.91
CA PHE A 24 -16.40 -13.72 33.63
C PHE A 24 -15.06 -13.65 32.87
N MET A 25 -13.95 -13.43 33.58
CA MET A 25 -12.62 -13.32 32.97
C MET A 25 -12.06 -14.66 32.44
N ARG A 26 -12.45 -15.79 33.04
CA ARG A 26 -12.04 -17.13 32.57
C ARG A 26 -12.82 -17.63 31.35
N MET A 27 -14.09 -17.21 31.22
CA MET A 27 -14.97 -17.71 30.16
C MET A 27 -14.88 -16.87 28.88
N TYR A 28 -14.73 -15.55 29.00
CA TYR A 28 -14.63 -14.65 27.85
C TYR A 28 -13.20 -14.29 27.44
N GLY A 29 -12.21 -14.58 28.30
CA GLY A 29 -10.79 -14.34 28.01
C GLY A 29 -10.31 -14.91 26.66
N PRO A 30 -10.50 -16.22 26.37
CA PRO A 30 -10.04 -16.79 25.10
C PRO A 30 -10.83 -16.26 23.89
N VAL A 31 -12.12 -15.94 24.06
CA VAL A 31 -12.97 -15.41 22.99
C VAL A 31 -12.55 -13.98 22.61
N ILE A 32 -12.27 -13.13 23.59
CA ILE A 32 -11.80 -11.76 23.36
C ILE A 32 -10.44 -11.77 22.65
N ILE A 33 -9.53 -12.66 23.07
CA ILE A 33 -8.22 -12.81 22.42
C ILE A 33 -8.38 -13.27 20.96
N ALA A 34 -9.23 -14.28 20.70
CA ALA A 34 -9.48 -14.77 19.35
C ALA A 34 -10.04 -13.67 18.43
N ILE A 35 -10.99 -12.87 18.93
CA ILE A 35 -11.55 -11.73 18.17
C ILE A 35 -10.47 -10.68 17.90
N ALA A 36 -9.66 -10.32 18.91
CA ALA A 36 -8.59 -9.34 18.74
C ALA A 36 -7.55 -9.79 17.69
N VAL A 37 -7.19 -11.07 17.68
CA VAL A 37 -6.29 -11.65 16.68
C VAL A 37 -6.92 -11.58 15.29
N MET A 38 -8.19 -11.99 15.15
CA MET A 38 -8.90 -11.94 13.87
C MET A 38 -8.99 -10.53 13.31
N VAL A 39 -9.31 -9.54 14.16
CA VAL A 39 -9.33 -8.13 13.77
C VAL A 39 -7.94 -7.64 13.37
N SER A 40 -6.90 -8.01 14.11
CA SER A 40 -5.52 -7.62 13.79
C SER A 40 -5.06 -8.20 12.45
N VAL A 41 -5.38 -9.47 12.18
CA VAL A 41 -5.08 -10.12 10.89
C VAL A 41 -5.85 -9.46 9.75
N ALA A 42 -7.15 -9.17 9.94
CA ALA A 42 -7.96 -8.49 8.93
C ALA A 42 -7.43 -7.09 8.61
N LEU A 43 -7.03 -6.32 9.63
CA LEU A 43 -6.40 -5.01 9.45
C LEU A 43 -5.05 -5.11 8.73
N PHE A 44 -4.24 -6.13 9.07
CA PHE A 44 -2.96 -6.36 8.40
C PHE A 44 -3.15 -6.70 6.91
N ILE A 45 -4.09 -7.58 6.58
CA ILE A 45 -4.43 -7.93 5.19
C ILE A 45 -4.96 -6.70 4.46
N PHE A 46 -5.84 -5.91 5.07
CA PHE A 46 -6.35 -4.69 4.47
C PHE A 46 -5.21 -3.68 4.20
N TYR A 47 -4.33 -3.48 5.19
CA TYR A 47 -3.16 -2.62 5.03
C TYR A 47 -2.24 -3.12 3.91
N SER A 48 -1.92 -4.42 3.88
CA SER A 48 -1.02 -4.97 2.88
C SER A 48 -1.59 -4.98 1.46
N THR A 49 -2.91 -5.16 1.30
CA THR A 49 -3.54 -5.28 -0.03
C THR A 49 -4.04 -3.96 -0.60
N VAL A 50 -4.46 -3.03 0.25
CA VAL A 50 -5.07 -1.75 -0.18
C VAL A 50 -4.09 -0.59 -0.06
N ILE A 51 -3.26 -0.59 1.00
CA ILE A 51 -2.41 0.57 1.33
C ILE A 51 -0.97 0.34 0.89
N TYR A 52 -0.42 -0.85 1.14
CA TYR A 52 0.96 -1.19 0.84
C TYR A 52 1.07 -1.89 -0.52
N ASP A 53 1.14 -1.12 -1.60
CA ASP A 53 1.52 -1.69 -2.89
C ASP A 53 3.07 -1.66 -3.00
N SER A 54 3.73 -2.82 -2.95
CA SER A 54 5.21 -2.90 -3.08
C SER A 54 5.70 -2.34 -4.41
N ARG A 55 4.77 -2.19 -5.37
CA ARG A 55 5.00 -1.54 -6.66
C ARG A 55 5.34 -0.06 -6.57
N LYS A 56 5.14 0.57 -5.41
CA LYS A 56 5.49 1.97 -5.19
C LYS A 56 7.00 2.22 -5.29
N ASP A 57 7.83 1.23 -4.99
CA ASP A 57 9.28 1.39 -4.82
C ASP A 57 10.10 0.81 -5.99
N ILE A 58 9.62 0.93 -7.23
CA ILE A 58 10.48 0.61 -8.39
C ILE A 58 11.69 1.56 -8.39
N PRO A 59 12.93 1.01 -8.34
CA PRO A 59 14.13 1.82 -8.51
C PRO A 59 14.25 2.26 -9.97
N GLN A 60 14.86 3.42 -10.19
CA GLN A 60 15.15 3.93 -11.54
C GLN A 60 16.23 3.10 -12.28
N ALA A 61 17.03 2.33 -11.54
CA ALA A 61 18.20 1.61 -12.05
C ALA A 61 17.95 0.72 -13.28
N PRO A 62 16.86 -0.07 -13.39
CA PRO A 62 16.56 -0.86 -14.58
C PRO A 62 16.45 0.01 -15.84
N PHE A 63 15.90 1.22 -15.72
CA PHE A 63 15.70 2.15 -16.84
C PHE A 63 16.94 2.99 -17.17
N LEU A 64 17.99 2.94 -16.34
CA LEU A 64 19.27 3.65 -16.56
C LEU A 64 20.38 2.71 -17.05
N HIS A 65 20.28 1.42 -16.77
CA HIS A 65 21.33 0.46 -17.09
C HIS A 65 20.98 -0.47 -18.24
N ASP A 66 19.70 -0.67 -18.52
CA ASP A 66 19.27 -1.58 -19.57
C ASP A 66 19.28 -0.90 -20.95
N ARG A 67 20.46 -0.93 -21.58
CA ARG A 67 20.68 -0.36 -22.92
C ARG A 67 20.04 -1.17 -24.05
N TYR A 68 19.48 -2.33 -23.74
CA TYR A 68 18.90 -3.20 -24.76
C TYR A 68 17.56 -2.67 -25.27
N LEU A 69 16.85 -1.88 -24.44
CA LEU A 69 15.51 -1.37 -24.74
C LEU A 69 15.46 0.15 -24.89
N LEU A 70 16.44 0.86 -24.35
CA LEU A 70 16.51 2.32 -24.37
C LEU A 70 17.96 2.74 -24.69
N HIS A 71 18.16 3.47 -25.78
CA HIS A 71 19.47 3.97 -26.13
C HIS A 71 19.78 5.24 -25.33
N ASN A 72 21.01 5.29 -24.82
CA ASN A 72 21.55 6.42 -24.06
C ASN A 72 20.63 6.91 -22.92
N PRO A 73 20.19 6.03 -22.01
CA PRO A 73 19.31 6.43 -20.93
C PRO A 73 20.03 7.39 -19.98
N ARG A 74 19.36 8.47 -19.59
CA ARG A 74 19.86 9.49 -18.67
C ARG A 74 18.79 9.85 -17.65
N ASP A 75 19.24 10.13 -16.44
CA ASP A 75 18.38 10.64 -15.38
C ASP A 75 17.99 12.09 -15.69
N VAL A 76 16.70 12.37 -15.71
CA VAL A 76 16.11 13.71 -15.89
C VAL A 76 15.12 14.04 -14.78
N THR A 77 15.23 13.36 -13.63
CA THR A 77 14.35 13.55 -12.48
C THR A 77 14.30 15.01 -12.05
N SER A 78 15.43 15.69 -11.90
CA SER A 78 15.48 17.10 -11.48
C SER A 78 14.94 18.09 -12.52
N GLU A 79 14.90 17.70 -13.79
CA GLU A 79 14.47 18.55 -14.90
C GLU A 79 12.97 18.42 -15.17
N MET A 80 12.44 17.20 -15.05
CA MET A 80 11.04 16.88 -15.37
C MET A 80 10.15 16.79 -14.14
N CYS A 81 10.66 16.26 -13.03
CA CYS A 81 9.87 16.12 -11.81
C CYS A 81 9.85 17.44 -11.04
N GLY A 82 8.65 17.91 -10.76
CA GLY A 82 8.44 19.18 -10.08
C GLY A 82 6.97 19.36 -9.71
N SER A 83 6.59 20.60 -9.39
CA SER A 83 5.21 20.91 -8.98
C SER A 83 4.17 20.64 -10.06
N ALA A 84 4.53 20.75 -11.34
CA ALA A 84 3.64 20.49 -12.47
C ALA A 84 3.53 19.00 -12.84
N LEU A 85 4.54 18.20 -12.49
CA LEU A 85 4.59 16.75 -12.73
C LEU A 85 5.18 16.12 -11.46
N PRO A 86 4.35 15.69 -10.50
CA PRO A 86 4.81 15.14 -9.22
C PRO A 86 5.32 13.70 -9.38
N CYS A 87 6.30 13.51 -10.27
CA CYS A 87 7.00 12.25 -10.41
C CYS A 87 8.08 12.11 -9.33
N ARG A 88 8.32 10.86 -8.93
CA ARG A 88 9.37 10.47 -7.99
C ARG A 88 10.72 10.39 -8.69
N TRP A 89 10.72 9.86 -9.91
CA TRP A 89 11.89 9.81 -10.78
C TRP A 89 11.46 9.83 -12.24
N ALA A 90 12.37 10.29 -13.09
CA ALA A 90 12.21 10.30 -14.54
C ALA A 90 13.53 9.92 -15.22
N SER A 91 13.47 8.99 -16.17
CA SER A 91 14.57 8.61 -17.05
C SER A 91 14.16 8.90 -18.48
N THR A 92 15.04 9.53 -19.26
CA THR A 92 14.81 9.70 -20.70
C THR A 92 15.89 9.01 -21.49
N SER A 93 15.50 8.57 -22.68
CA SER A 93 16.35 7.93 -23.68
C SER A 93 16.11 8.60 -25.02
N ASP A 94 16.76 8.10 -26.07
CA ASP A 94 16.51 8.57 -27.42
C ASP A 94 15.07 8.22 -27.86
N GLU A 95 14.53 7.07 -27.45
CA GLU A 95 13.23 6.55 -27.88
C GLU A 95 12.04 7.03 -27.03
N ALA A 96 12.25 7.15 -25.72
CA ALA A 96 11.16 7.38 -24.78
C ALA A 96 11.63 8.05 -23.48
N THR A 97 10.69 8.73 -22.84
CA THR A 97 10.79 9.17 -21.45
C THR A 97 9.93 8.30 -20.56
N VAL A 98 10.53 7.70 -19.54
CA VAL A 98 9.87 6.90 -18.52
C VAL A 98 9.81 7.70 -17.22
N MET A 99 8.61 7.84 -16.66
CA MET A 99 8.35 8.57 -15.43
C MET A 99 7.61 7.67 -14.44
N MET A 100 7.96 7.74 -13.17
CA MET A 100 7.28 7.05 -12.08
C MET A 100 6.66 8.06 -11.13
N PHE A 101 5.40 7.85 -10.77
CA PHE A 101 4.63 8.77 -9.93
C PHE A 101 4.39 8.21 -8.54
N GLU A 102 4.11 9.09 -7.58
CA GLU A 102 3.77 8.68 -6.22
C GLU A 102 2.37 8.07 -6.12
N SER A 103 1.45 8.50 -6.98
CA SER A 103 0.07 8.02 -7.04
C SER A 103 -0.34 7.57 -8.44
N LYS A 104 -1.31 6.65 -8.50
CA LYS A 104 -1.91 6.20 -9.77
C LYS A 104 -2.71 7.30 -10.46
N ASP A 105 -3.22 8.25 -9.68
CA ASP A 105 -4.02 9.36 -10.20
C ASP A 105 -3.11 10.36 -10.90
N ASP A 106 -1.96 10.70 -10.31
CA ASP A 106 -0.95 11.55 -10.96
C ASP A 106 -0.42 10.91 -12.25
N ALA A 107 -0.14 9.60 -12.23
CA ALA A 107 0.25 8.86 -13.43
C ALA A 107 -0.84 8.88 -14.51
N LYS A 108 -2.11 8.81 -14.13
CA LYS A 108 -3.24 8.88 -15.06
C LYS A 108 -3.38 10.27 -15.66
N GLU A 109 -3.25 11.32 -14.85
CA GLU A 109 -3.30 12.70 -15.30
C GLU A 109 -2.14 13.02 -16.26
N ALA A 110 -0.91 12.62 -15.89
CA ALA A 110 0.27 12.78 -16.73
C ALA A 110 0.11 12.06 -18.08
N ALA A 111 -0.36 10.81 -18.09
CA ALA A 111 -0.58 10.06 -19.32
C ALA A 111 -1.66 10.67 -20.22
N SER A 112 -2.63 11.41 -19.65
CA SER A 112 -3.66 12.12 -20.43
C SER A 112 -3.18 13.45 -21.01
N THR A 113 -2.10 14.01 -20.46
CA THR A 113 -1.58 15.34 -20.81
C THR A 113 -0.39 15.23 -21.77
N LEU A 114 0.42 14.19 -21.63
CA LEU A 114 1.62 13.98 -22.41
C LEU A 114 1.31 13.39 -23.79
N PRO A 115 2.01 13.84 -24.86
CA PRO A 115 1.84 13.30 -26.20
C PRO A 115 2.39 11.88 -26.28
N ASP A 116 1.66 10.99 -26.98
CA ASP A 116 2.09 9.60 -27.25
C ASP A 116 2.49 8.86 -25.96
N ALA A 117 1.74 9.11 -24.88
CA ALA A 117 2.01 8.55 -23.57
C ALA A 117 1.14 7.32 -23.30
N GLN A 118 1.78 6.27 -22.79
CA GLN A 118 1.13 5.05 -22.33
C GLN A 118 1.40 4.84 -20.85
N ARG A 119 0.40 4.34 -20.12
CA ARG A 119 0.47 4.16 -18.67
C ARG A 119 0.50 2.69 -18.29
N SER A 120 1.40 2.34 -17.39
CA SER A 120 1.44 1.07 -16.65
C SER A 120 1.41 1.35 -15.14
N ASN A 121 0.23 1.28 -14.53
CA ASN A 121 0.01 1.59 -13.11
C ASN A 121 0.54 2.99 -12.69
N TRP A 122 1.69 3.04 -12.01
CA TRP A 122 2.39 4.26 -11.57
C TRP A 122 3.41 4.79 -12.57
N ILE A 123 3.74 3.99 -13.59
CA ILE A 123 4.69 4.37 -14.63
C ILE A 123 3.94 4.96 -15.82
N VAL A 124 4.45 6.05 -16.34
CA VAL A 124 4.06 6.64 -17.62
C VAL A 124 5.26 6.61 -18.54
N VAL A 125 5.05 6.12 -19.75
CA VAL A 125 6.05 6.10 -20.83
C VAL A 125 5.55 7.06 -21.90
N SER A 126 6.29 8.13 -22.15
CA SER A 126 6.05 9.06 -23.26
C SER A 126 7.01 8.70 -24.39
N PHE A 127 6.49 8.29 -25.53
CA PHE A 127 7.33 7.94 -26.68
C PHE A 127 7.68 9.19 -27.50
N HIS A 128 8.91 9.24 -28.01
CA HIS A 128 9.31 10.28 -28.94
C HIS A 128 8.81 9.93 -30.35
N SER A 129 7.98 10.82 -30.92
CA SER A 129 7.20 10.56 -32.13
C SER A 129 8.07 10.46 -33.39
N ASN A 130 8.72 9.32 -33.60
CA ASN A 130 9.45 8.88 -34.80
C ASN A 130 10.46 7.76 -34.52
N GLN A 131 10.73 7.44 -33.25
CA GLN A 131 11.79 6.48 -32.90
C GLN A 131 11.31 5.04 -32.86
N LEU A 132 10.04 4.80 -32.54
CA LEU A 132 9.47 3.46 -32.40
C LEU A 132 8.18 3.31 -33.20
N THR A 133 8.04 2.16 -33.82
CA THR A 133 6.79 1.68 -34.42
C THR A 133 5.77 1.30 -33.34
N GLU A 134 4.49 1.25 -33.68
CA GLU A 134 3.44 0.83 -32.73
C GLU A 134 3.67 -0.59 -32.16
N GLN A 135 4.30 -1.48 -32.95
CA GLN A 135 4.65 -2.81 -32.47
C GLN A 135 5.78 -2.77 -31.43
N GLU A 136 6.82 -1.99 -31.67
CA GLU A 136 7.92 -1.83 -30.71
C GLU A 136 7.46 -1.13 -29.43
N LYS A 137 6.57 -0.13 -29.53
CA LYS A 137 5.93 0.48 -28.37
C LYS A 137 5.16 -0.54 -27.53
N ALA A 138 4.41 -1.43 -28.19
CA ALA A 138 3.65 -2.48 -27.51
C ALA A 138 4.57 -3.51 -26.83
N GLU A 139 5.68 -3.90 -27.47
CA GLU A 139 6.69 -4.79 -26.88
C GLU A 139 7.39 -4.14 -25.68
N PHE A 140 7.75 -2.85 -25.79
CA PHE A 140 8.31 -2.09 -24.68
C PHE A 140 7.34 -2.03 -23.50
N MET A 141 6.07 -1.71 -23.75
CA MET A 141 5.06 -1.68 -22.70
C MET A 141 4.80 -3.06 -22.10
N LYS A 142 4.94 -4.14 -22.87
CA LYS A 142 4.90 -5.51 -22.34
C LYS A 142 6.05 -5.77 -21.37
N TRP A 143 7.26 -5.32 -21.70
CA TRP A 143 8.40 -5.39 -20.78
C TRP A 143 8.17 -4.57 -19.51
N VAL A 144 7.72 -3.31 -19.63
CA VAL A 144 7.39 -2.45 -18.48
C VAL A 144 6.33 -3.10 -17.59
N ASN A 145 5.30 -3.72 -18.19
CA ASN A 145 4.30 -4.49 -17.45
C ASN A 145 4.86 -5.79 -16.81
N GLY A 146 5.95 -6.32 -17.35
CA GLY A 146 6.62 -7.52 -16.90
C GLY A 146 7.57 -7.30 -15.72
N ILE A 147 8.15 -6.10 -15.56
CA ILE A 147 9.02 -5.74 -14.41
C ILE A 147 8.31 -6.01 -13.06
N TRP A 148 6.98 -5.98 -13.06
CA TRP A 148 6.15 -6.23 -11.88
C TRP A 148 6.00 -7.71 -11.48
N HIS A 149 6.25 -8.66 -12.38
CA HIS A 149 5.98 -10.09 -12.18
C HIS A 149 7.24 -10.93 -11.87
N SER A 150 8.42 -10.31 -11.74
CA SER A 150 9.66 -11.06 -11.49
C SER A 150 9.95 -11.31 -10.01
N ASP A 151 9.25 -10.66 -9.08
CA ASP A 151 9.47 -10.83 -7.64
C ASP A 151 8.58 -11.93 -7.02
N ASP A 152 7.53 -12.37 -7.72
CA ASP A 152 6.65 -13.48 -7.35
C ASP A 152 7.00 -14.82 -8.03
N ALA A 153 7.99 -14.84 -8.93
CA ALA A 153 8.47 -16.06 -9.61
C ALA A 153 9.36 -16.98 -8.74
N TRP A 154 9.45 -16.75 -7.42
CA TRP A 154 10.22 -17.60 -6.48
C TRP A 154 9.39 -18.70 -5.80
N PHE A 155 8.12 -18.86 -6.17
CA PHE A 155 7.26 -19.96 -5.71
C PHE A 155 6.71 -20.77 -6.88
N ASP A 156 7.60 -21.43 -7.62
CA ASP A 156 7.29 -22.66 -8.36
C ASP A 156 8.36 -23.72 -8.07
#